data_AF-A0A1G6G5A8-F1
#
_entry.id   AF-A0A1G6G5A8-F1
#
_cell.length_a   1.000
_cell.length_b   1.000
_cell.length_c   1.000
_cell.angle_alpha   90.00
_cell.angle_beta   90.00
_cell.angle_gamma   90.00
#
_symmetry.space_group_name_H-M   'P 1'
#
loop_
_entity.id
_entity.type
_entity.pdbx_description
1 polymer ?
#
loop_
_entity_poly.entity_id
_entity_poly.type
_entity_poly.pdbx_seq_one_letter_code
_entity_poly.pdbx_strand_id
1 'polypeptide(L)' 'MKTYDVHFNDANDSNSKGFKESFDYCKNYIESYNGTNESYFEDYKGGTVSIVCNETGEEVYSEEIK' A
#
# COMPACT_ATOMS: atom_id res chain seq x y z
N MET A 1 1.56 -8.25 -18.74
CA MET A 1 0.70 -8.19 -17.54
C MET A 1 1.35 -7.22 -16.59
N LYS A 2 0.58 -6.29 -16.00
CA LYS A 2 1.12 -5.35 -15.01
C LYS A 2 1.09 -5.99 -13.63
N THR A 3 2.07 -5.65 -12.80
CA THR A 3 2.17 -6.05 -11.41
C THR A 3 2.20 -4.81 -10.53
N TYR A 4 1.79 -4.97 -9.29
CA TYR A 4 1.61 -3.86 -8.36
C TYR A 4 2.23 -4.19 -7.01
N ASP A 5 2.67 -3.13 -6.33
CA ASP A 5 3.16 -3.16 -4.96
C ASP A 5 2.31 -2.23 -4.08
N VAL A 6 2.26 -2.54 -2.78
CA VAL A 6 1.63 -1.70 -1.77
C VAL A 6 2.71 -0.90 -1.06
N HIS A 7 2.57 0.43 -1.10
CA HIS A 7 3.47 1.38 -0.49
C HIS A 7 2.80 2.08 0.70
N PHE A 8 3.57 2.35 1.73
CA PHE A 8 3.19 3.04 2.96
C PHE A 8 4.08 4.26 3.09
N ASN A 9 3.48 5.43 3.35
CA ASN A 9 4.22 6.68 3.52
C ASN A 9 3.59 7.48 4.66
N ASP A 10 4.43 8.09 5.49
CA ASP A 10 4.02 9.14 6.43
C ASP A 10 4.91 10.39 6.25
N ALA A 11 4.97 11.26 7.26
CA ALA A 11 5.77 12.49 7.19
C ALA A 11 7.29 12.26 7.22
N ASN A 12 7.75 11.10 7.70
CA ASN A 12 9.16 10.83 8.00
C ASN A 12 9.71 9.66 7.18
N ASP A 13 8.89 8.65 6.93
CA ASP A 13 9.31 7.35 6.44
C ASP A 13 8.44 6.84 5.28
N SER A 14 9.01 5.89 4.54
CA SER A 14 8.36 5.20 3.45
C SER A 14 8.78 3.73 3.41
N ASN A 15 7.83 2.82 3.27
CA ASN A 15 8.08 1.40 3.07
C ASN A 15 7.19 0.83 1.96
N SER A 16 7.56 -0.34 1.42
CA SER A 16 6.71 -1.10 0.52
C SER A 16 6.73 -2.59 0.86
N LYS A 17 5.70 -3.33 0.43
CA LYS A 17 5.61 -4.77 0.67
C LYS A 17 6.51 -5.57 -0.27
N GLY A 18 6.93 -5.00 -1.39
CA GLY A 18 7.68 -5.70 -2.44
C GLY A 18 6.83 -6.67 -3.25
N PHE A 19 5.51 -6.47 -3.29
CA PHE A 19 4.60 -7.34 -4.05
C PHE A 19 4.83 -7.23 -5.56
N LYS A 20 4.56 -8.35 -6.25
CA LYS A 20 4.49 -8.45 -7.71
C LYS A 20 3.15 -9.06 -8.10
N GLU A 21 2.10 -8.53 -7.50
CA GLU A 21 0.75 -9.10 -7.51
C GLU A 21 -0.20 -8.31 -8.40
N SER A 22 -1.45 -8.79 -8.55
CA SER A 22 -2.48 -8.05 -9.28
C SER A 22 -2.97 -6.82 -8.49
N PHE A 23 -3.61 -5.89 -9.19
CA PHE A 23 -4.26 -4.74 -8.55
C PHE A 23 -5.30 -5.20 -7.53
N ASP A 24 -6.16 -6.16 -7.89
CA ASP A 24 -7.22 -6.69 -7.03
C ASP A 24 -6.65 -7.33 -5.76
N TYR A 25 -5.51 -8.03 -5.86
CA TYR A 25 -4.84 -8.58 -4.68
C TYR A 25 -4.38 -7.47 -3.73
N CYS A 26 -3.70 -6.44 -4.27
CA CYS A 26 -3.22 -5.31 -3.49
C CYS A 26 -4.38 -4.54 -2.84
N LYS A 27 -5.48 -4.34 -3.58
CA LYS A 27 -6.67 -3.65 -3.10
C LYS A 27 -7.37 -4.43 -1.99
N ASN A 28 -7.55 -5.74 -2.16
CA ASN A 28 -8.11 -6.62 -1.13
C ASN A 28 -7.23 -6.66 0.13
N TYR A 29 -5.90 -6.67 -0.03
CA TYR A 29 -4.96 -6.59 1.08
C TYR A 29 -5.19 -5.32 1.90
N ILE A 30 -5.25 -4.16 1.25
CA ILE A 30 -5.50 -2.88 1.93
C ILE A 30 -6.86 -2.90 2.65
N GLU A 31 -7.93 -3.33 1.97
CA GLU A 31 -9.28 -3.37 2.54
C GLU A 31 -9.39 -4.33 3.74
N SER A 32 -8.61 -5.41 3.75
CA SER A 32 -8.62 -6.40 4.83
C SER A 32 -7.88 -5.94 6.08
N TYR A 33 -6.86 -5.09 5.94
CA TYR A 33 -5.94 -4.75 7.03
C TYR A 33 -5.94 -3.27 7.44
N ASN A 34 -6.45 -2.34 6.62
CA ASN A 34 -6.54 -0.93 6.98
C ASN A 34 -7.47 -0.73 8.19
N GLY A 35 -6.94 -0.17 9.28
CA GLY A 35 -7.60 -0.08 10.59
C GLY A 35 -7.25 -1.20 11.58
N THR A 36 -6.33 -2.09 11.21
CA THR A 36 -5.72 -3.08 12.11
C THR A 36 -4.30 -2.67 12.50
N ASN A 37 -3.64 -3.46 13.34
CA ASN A 37 -2.22 -3.29 13.66
C ASN A 37 -1.33 -4.28 12.87
N GLU A 38 -1.81 -4.80 11.73
CA GLU A 38 -0.99 -5.75 10.98
C GLU A 38 0.08 -5.05 10.15
N SER A 39 1.32 -5.53 10.25
CA SER A 39 2.46 -5.06 9.47
C SER A 39 2.61 -3.53 9.57
N TYR A 40 2.79 -2.87 8.43
CA TYR A 40 3.01 -1.42 8.38
C TYR A 40 1.73 -0.60 8.67
N PHE A 41 0.55 -1.21 8.78
CA PHE A 41 -0.66 -0.46 9.15
C PHE A 41 -0.62 0.04 10.60
N GLU A 42 0.15 -0.60 11.50
CA GLU A 42 0.34 -0.10 12.87
C GLU A 42 1.22 1.16 12.90
N ASP A 43 2.37 1.09 12.22
CA ASP A 43 3.39 2.12 12.28
C ASP A 43 3.01 3.39 11.49
N TYR A 44 2.22 3.25 10.42
CA TYR A 44 1.91 4.32 9.48
C TYR A 44 0.51 4.94 9.68
N LYS A 45 -0.10 4.84 10.86
CA LYS A 45 -1.42 5.44 11.14
C LYS A 45 -1.45 6.95 10.93
N GLY A 46 -2.48 7.44 10.25
CA GLY A 46 -2.57 8.83 9.79
C GLY A 46 -1.67 9.15 8.59
N GLY A 47 -0.87 8.19 8.12
CA GLY A 47 -0.17 8.21 6.85
C GLY A 47 -1.05 7.74 5.69
N THR A 48 -0.42 7.43 4.57
CA THR A 48 -1.07 6.98 3.33
C THR A 48 -0.60 5.60 2.94
N VAL A 49 -1.54 4.74 2.57
CA VAL A 49 -1.27 3.49 1.86
C VAL A 49 -1.67 3.65 0.39
N SER A 50 -0.83 3.17 -0.52
CA SER A 50 -0.99 3.35 -1.97
C SER A 50 -0.67 2.07 -2.73
N ILE A 51 -1.23 1.92 -3.92
CA ILE A 51 -0.89 0.85 -4.87
C ILE A 51 -0.13 1.48 -6.03
N VAL A 52 1.08 0.99 -6.28
CA VAL A 52 1.98 1.50 -7.31
C VAL A 52 2.18 0.44 -8.39
N CYS A 53 2.11 0.84 -9.67
CA CYS A 53 2.41 -0.04 -10.79
C CYS A 53 3.92 -0.26 -10.90
N ASN A 54 4.38 -1.50 -10.76
CA ASN A 54 5.81 -1.84 -10.79
C ASN A 54 6.49 -1.50 -12.11
N GLU A 55 5.73 -1.49 -13.22
CA GLU A 55 6.29 -1.23 -14.55
C GLU A 55 6.42 0.27 -14.87
N THR A 56 5.59 1.14 -14.28
CA THR A 56 5.59 2.58 -14.57
C THR A 56 6.02 3.44 -13.38
N GLY A 57 5.98 2.91 -12.16
CA GLY A 57 6.17 3.66 -10.92
C GLY A 57 5.00 4.59 -10.58
N GLU A 58 3.90 4.52 -11.31
CA GLU A 58 2.74 5.38 -11.08
C GLU A 58 1.87 4.84 -9.94
N GLU A 59 1.47 5.74 -9.04
CA GLU A 59 0.38 5.50 -8.10
C GLU A 59 -0.94 5.39 -8.85
N VAL A 60 -1.64 4.27 -8.66
CA VAL A 60 -2.95 4.01 -9.28
C VAL A 60 -4.11 3.99 -8.29
N TYR A 61 -3.80 4.00 -6.99
CA TYR A 61 -4.77 4.06 -5.88
C TYR A 61 -4.08 4.55 -4.61
N SER A 62 -4.77 5.32 -3.78
CA SER A 62 -4.33 5.68 -2.43
C SER A 62 -5.50 5.96 -1.48
N GLU A 63 -5.27 5.69 -0.18
CA GLU A 63 -6.17 6.09 0.91
C GLU A 63 -5.40 6.33 2.22
N GLU A 64 -6.04 7.02 3.16
CA GLU A 64 -5.49 7.25 4.51
C GLU A 64 -5.52 5.95 5.34
N ILE A 65 -4.48 5.74 6.15
CA ILE A 65 -4.39 4.61 7.08
C ILE A 65 -5.09 4.95 8.40
N LYS A 66 -6.04 4.09 8.80
CA LYS A 66 -6.94 4.26 9.96
C LYS A 66 -6.35 3.78 11.29
#